data_AF-A0A3B9IUU8-F1
#
_entry.id   AF-A0A3B9IUU8-F1
#
_cell.length_a   1.000
_cell.length_b   1.000
_cell.length_c   1.000
_cell.angle_alpha   90.00
_cell.angle_beta   90.00
_cell.angle_gamma   90.00
#
_symmetry.space_group_name_H-M   'P 1'
#
loop_
_entity.id
_entity.type
_entity.pdbx_description
1 polymer ?
#
loop_
_entity_poly.entity_id
_entity_poly.type
_entity_poly.pdbx_seq_one_letter_code
_entity_poly.pdbx_strand_id
1 'polypeptide(L)' 'MTTFTDYKVKDIALAEWGRKEISLAETEMPGLMA' A
#
# COMPACT_ATOMS: atom_id res chain seq x y z
N MET A 1 -16.75 -7.34 11.89
CA MET A 1 -15.44 -6.99 11.32
C MET A 1 -14.97 -5.71 12.00
N THR A 2 -13.80 -5.70 12.62
CA THR A 2 -13.24 -4.50 13.27
C THR A 2 -12.51 -3.66 12.22
N THR A 3 -13.01 -2.45 11.96
CA THR A 3 -12.32 -1.45 11.14
C THR A 3 -11.27 -0.75 11.98
N PHE A 4 -9.99 -0.88 11.60
CA PHE A 4 -8.89 -0.11 12.18
C PHE A 4 -8.98 1.34 11.67
N THR A 5 -8.93 2.32 12.57
CA THR A 5 -9.11 3.76 12.23
C THR A 5 -8.02 4.66 12.82
N ASP A 6 -6.98 4.09 13.43
CA ASP A 6 -5.87 4.87 13.98
C ASP A 6 -4.83 5.15 12.88
N TYR A 7 -5.20 6.05 11.96
CA TYR A 7 -4.33 6.55 10.91
C TYR A 7 -4.74 7.98 10.54
N LYS A 8 -3.79 8.74 9.98
CA LYS A 8 -4.07 10.07 9.43
C LYS A 8 -3.49 10.16 8.02
N VAL A 9 -4.35 9.99 7.03
CA VAL A 9 -4.01 10.07 5.60
C VAL A 9 -4.90 11.10 4.92
N LYS A 10 -4.46 11.58 3.76
CA LYS A 10 -5.21 12.60 2.99
C LYS A 10 -6.51 12.02 2.41
N ASP A 11 -6.46 10.82 1.85
CA ASP A 11 -7.60 10.14 1.23
C ASP A 11 -7.39 8.62 1.26
N ILE A 12 -8.30 7.89 1.90
CA ILE A 12 -8.25 6.43 2.02
C ILE A 12 -8.73 5.73 0.74
N ALA A 13 -9.50 6.40 -0.13
CA ALA A 13 -9.99 5.83 -1.38
C ALA A 13 -8.85 5.49 -2.36
N LEU A 14 -7.69 6.12 -2.21
CA LEU A 14 -6.50 5.87 -3.02
C LEU A 14 -5.76 4.57 -2.64
N ALA A 15 -6.19 3.87 -1.59
CA ALA A 15 -5.50 2.65 -1.13
C ALA A 15 -5.46 1.54 -2.18
N GLU A 16 -6.51 1.37 -2.99
CA GLU A 16 -6.53 0.34 -4.04
C GLU A 16 -5.49 0.64 -5.13
N TRP A 17 -5.43 1.89 -5.59
CA TRP A 17 -4.42 2.30 -6.56
C TRP A 17 -3.01 2.20 -5.98
N GLY A 18 -2.82 2.68 -4.75
CA GLY A 18 -1.53 2.59 -4.06
C GLY A 18 -1.02 1.15 -3.92
N ARG A 19 -1.90 0.18 -3.68
CA ARG A 19 -1.55 -1.25 -3.66
C ARG A 19 -1.03 -1.74 -5.02
N LYS A 20 -1.65 -1.32 -6.13
CA LYS A 20 -1.22 -1.71 -7.48
C LYS A 20 0.18 -1.19 -7.79
N GLU A 21 0.44 0.08 -7.45
CA GLU A 21 1.75 0.70 -7.62
C GLU A 21 2.81 0.03 -6.73
N ILE A 22 2.47 -0.31 -5.48
CA ILE A 22 3.37 -1.04 -4.60
C ILE A 22 3.75 -2.37 -5.25
N SER A 23 2.78 -3.19 -5.68
CA SER A 23 3.07 -4.50 -6.30
C SER A 23 3.95 -4.39 -7.55
N LEU A 24 3.83 -3.32 -8.33
CA LEU A 24 4.74 -3.06 -9.45
C LEU A 24 6.14 -2.67 -8.96
N ALA A 25 6.26 -1.85 -7.92
CA ALA A 25 7.54 -1.48 -7.35
C ALA A 25 8.27 -2.68 -6.71
N GLU A 26 7.54 -3.63 -6.12
CA GLU A 26 8.12 -4.83 -5.51
C GLU A 26 8.91 -5.67 -6.52
N THR A 27 8.46 -5.76 -7.78
CA THR A 27 9.17 -6.51 -8.82
C THR A 27 10.48 -5.85 -9.25
N GLU A 28 10.57 -4.52 -9.12
CA GLU A 28 11.76 -3.73 -9.46
C GLU A 28 12.76 -3.62 -8.30
N MET A 29 12.38 -4.07 -7.10
CA MET A 29 13.19 -3.95 -5.88
C MET A 29 13.53 -5.33 -5.26
N PRO A 30 14.23 -6.22 -5.99
CA PRO A 30 14.51 -7.58 -5.52
C PRO A 30 15.33 -7.63 -4.22
N GLY A 31 16.14 -6.59 -3.93
CA GLY A 31 16.94 -6.50 -2.72
C GLY A 31 16.14 -6.22 -1.43
N LEU A 32 14.90 -5.72 -1.53
CA LEU A 32 13.99 -5.59 -0.38
C LEU A 32 13.12 -6.82 -0.15
N MET A 33 13.02 -7.68 -1.17
CA MET A 33 12.20 -8.90 -1.18
C MET A 33 12.99 -10.16 -0.76
N ALA A 34 14.30 -10.02 -0.52
CA ALA A 34 15.22 -11.09 -0.18
C ALA A 34 15.20 -11.47 1.31
#